data_AF-A0ABD2ZYJ2-F1
#
_entry.id   AF-A0ABD2ZYJ2-F1
#
_cell.length_a   1.000
_cell.length_b   1.000
_cell.length_c   1.000
_cell.angle_alpha   90.00
_cell.angle_beta   90.00
_cell.angle_gamma   90.00
#
_symmetry.space_group_name_H-M   'P 1'
#
loop_
_entity.id
_entity.type
_entity.pdbx_description
1 polymer ?
#
loop_
_entity_poly.entity_id
_entity_poly.type
_entity_poly.pdbx_seq_one_letter_code
_entity_poly.pdbx_strand_id
1 'polypeptide(L)'
;MHRVQGQATKDSDDALLNEEMEVQDAAKKKRTKNYRRSLNTRISFSARLPRDVRGVFADSICAVKYSSNPFSDIRDSIQEMIQNVGVQNWKEMEELIYCYIVLNSSEVHKVIEDAFVSLVHF
;
A
#
# COMPACT_ATOMS: atom_id res chain seq x y z
N MET A 1 41.98 41.01 44.21
CA MET A 1 41.49 39.64 44.44
C MET A 1 40.52 39.30 43.32
N HIS A 2 40.63 38.12 42.68
CA HIS A 2 39.58 37.35 41.95
C HIS A 2 38.69 38.06 40.89
N ARG A 3 38.32 37.49 39.73
CA ARG A 3 38.64 36.19 39.07
C ARG A 3 38.24 36.24 37.58
N VAL A 4 38.85 35.37 36.76
CA VAL A 4 38.75 35.21 35.28
C VAL A 4 38.06 33.85 34.98
N GLN A 5 37.37 33.54 33.86
CA GLN A 5 37.39 33.99 32.44
C GLN A 5 35.98 33.87 31.78
N GLY A 6 35.77 34.39 30.55
CA GLY A 6 34.80 33.75 29.64
C GLY A 6 34.22 34.55 28.46
N GLN A 7 34.85 34.48 27.28
CA GLN A 7 34.14 34.62 26.00
C GLN A 7 33.55 33.25 25.66
N ALA A 8 32.25 33.14 25.38
CA ALA A 8 31.63 31.91 24.88
C ALA A 8 30.68 32.23 23.72
N THR A 9 31.02 31.68 22.56
CA THR A 9 30.32 31.76 21.28
C THR A 9 29.00 31.00 21.32
N LYS A 10 27.91 31.58 20.78
CA LYS A 10 26.58 30.94 20.70
C LYS A 10 26.44 30.01 19.48
N ASP A 11 27.50 29.27 19.17
CA ASP A 11 27.63 28.54 17.90
C ASP A 11 27.77 27.01 18.09
N SER A 12 27.52 26.49 19.30
CA SER A 12 27.73 25.07 19.64
C SER A 12 26.46 24.22 19.72
N ASP A 13 25.29 24.81 19.97
CA ASP A 13 24.05 24.04 20.19
C ASP A 13 23.38 23.60 18.86
N ASP A 14 23.50 24.40 17.79
CA ASP A 14 22.92 24.11 16.47
C ASP A 14 23.65 22.97 15.71
N ALA A 15 24.90 22.65 16.10
CA ALA A 15 25.65 21.55 15.50
C ALA A 15 25.12 20.18 15.97
N LEU A 16 24.85 20.03 17.27
CA LEU A 16 24.40 18.77 17.87
C LEU A 16 22.99 18.37 17.40
N LEU A 17 22.12 19.35 17.17
CA LEU A 17 20.75 19.10 16.67
C LEU A 17 20.73 18.55 15.23
N ASN A 18 21.75 18.83 14.42
CA ASN A 18 21.83 18.31 13.05
C ASN A 18 22.34 16.86 13.00
N GLU A 19 23.32 16.47 13.84
CA GLU A 19 23.78 15.08 13.92
C GLU A 19 22.68 14.13 14.44
N GLU A 20 21.90 14.54 15.44
CA GLU A 20 20.76 13.74 15.94
C GLU A 20 19.65 13.58 14.90
N MET A 21 19.43 14.58 14.04
CA MET A 21 18.42 14.53 12.98
C MET A 21 18.82 13.58 11.84
N GLU A 22 20.10 13.54 11.46
CA GLU A 22 20.58 12.71 10.34
C GLU A 22 20.59 11.20 10.67
N VAL A 23 20.93 10.84 11.91
CA VAL A 23 20.89 9.44 12.40
C VAL A 23 19.46 8.86 12.35
N GLN A 24 18.44 9.69 12.62
CA GLN A 24 17.04 9.26 12.56
C GLN A 24 16.53 9.03 11.13
N ASP A 25 17.00 9.82 10.16
CA ASP A 25 16.59 9.68 8.76
C ASP A 25 17.16 8.39 8.15
N ALA A 26 18.42 8.04 8.48
CA ALA A 26 19.03 6.77 8.13
C ALA A 26 18.24 5.56 8.70
N ALA A 27 17.70 5.66 9.92
CA ALA A 27 16.85 4.63 10.51
C ALA A 27 15.48 4.51 9.81
N LYS A 28 14.85 5.63 9.45
CA LYS A 28 13.60 5.66 8.65
C LYS A 28 13.81 5.07 7.24
N LYS A 29 14.92 5.39 6.56
CA LYS A 29 15.30 4.81 5.26
C LYS A 29 15.61 3.31 5.32
N LYS A 30 16.20 2.82 6.42
CA LYS A 30 16.42 1.37 6.65
C LYS A 30 15.10 0.62 6.91
N ARG A 31 14.19 1.16 7.72
CA ARG A 31 12.86 0.57 8.00
C ARG A 31 11.98 0.50 6.74
N THR A 32 11.97 1.53 5.91
CA THR A 32 11.22 1.54 4.64
C THR A 32 11.80 0.58 3.59
N LYS A 33 13.13 0.46 3.46
CA LYS A 33 13.76 -0.57 2.59
C LYS A 33 13.44 -2.00 3.04
N ASN A 34 13.47 -2.28 4.34
CA ASN A 34 13.11 -3.63 4.83
C ASN A 34 11.61 -3.92 4.73
N TYR A 35 10.74 -2.92 4.88
CA TYR A 35 9.30 -3.08 4.60
C TYR A 35 9.05 -3.48 3.13
N ARG A 36 9.68 -2.79 2.17
CA ARG A 36 9.59 -3.15 0.73
C ARG A 36 10.17 -4.54 0.43
N ARG A 37 11.23 -4.97 1.14
CA ARG A 37 11.78 -6.34 1.01
C ARG A 37 10.93 -7.42 1.67
N SER A 38 10.23 -7.12 2.77
CA SER A 38 9.30 -8.03 3.45
C SER A 38 7.95 -8.17 2.72
N LEU A 39 7.50 -7.12 2.04
CA LEU A 39 6.34 -7.17 1.13
C LEU A 39 6.56 -8.15 -0.04
N ASN A 40 7.79 -8.28 -0.52
CA ASN A 40 8.17 -9.22 -1.59
C ASN A 40 8.03 -10.72 -1.20
N THR A 41 7.66 -11.03 0.04
CA THR A 41 7.53 -12.42 0.54
C THR A 41 6.08 -12.83 0.85
N ARG A 42 5.07 -11.97 0.58
CA ARG A 42 3.65 -12.27 0.87
C ARG A 42 2.71 -12.04 -0.32
N ILE A 43 3.17 -12.43 -1.51
CA ILE A 43 2.31 -12.65 -2.68
C ILE A 43 2.22 -14.17 -2.91
N SER A 44 1.00 -14.71 -2.95
CA SER A 44 0.72 -16.13 -3.21
C SER A 44 -0.17 -16.29 -4.44
N PHE A 45 0.11 -17.28 -5.29
CA PHE A 45 -0.67 -17.60 -6.49
C PHE A 45 -1.56 -18.85 -6.31
N SER A 46 -1.95 -19.13 -5.06
CA SER A 46 -2.78 -20.28 -4.69
C SER A 46 -4.28 -20.07 -4.94
N ALA A 47 -4.73 -18.82 -5.06
CA ALA A 47 -6.11 -18.48 -5.35
C ALA A 47 -6.52 -18.88 -6.76
N ARG A 48 -7.78 -19.29 -6.91
CA ARG A 48 -8.41 -19.65 -8.19
C ARG A 48 -9.80 -19.04 -8.24
N LEU A 49 -10.18 -18.54 -9.41
CA LEU A 49 -11.52 -18.02 -9.65
C LEU A 49 -12.55 -19.17 -9.68
N PRO A 50 -13.80 -18.91 -9.26
CA PRO A 50 -14.93 -19.79 -9.55
C PRO A 50 -15.07 -20.07 -11.05
N ARG A 51 -15.59 -21.26 -11.41
CA ARG A 51 -15.70 -21.71 -12.82
C ARG A 51 -16.75 -20.96 -13.64
N ASP A 52 -17.63 -20.25 -12.96
CA ASP A 52 -18.70 -19.42 -13.51
C ASP A 52 -18.22 -18.02 -13.90
N VAL A 53 -16.98 -17.63 -13.53
CA VAL A 53 -16.38 -16.34 -13.89
C VAL A 53 -16.16 -16.23 -15.41
N ARG A 54 -16.45 -15.04 -15.97
CA ARG A 54 -16.54 -14.83 -17.42
C ARG A 54 -15.65 -13.72 -17.95
N GLY A 55 -15.65 -13.61 -19.29
CA GLY A 55 -14.98 -12.51 -20.00
C GLY A 55 -13.47 -12.52 -19.81
N VAL A 56 -12.90 -11.33 -19.64
CA VAL A 56 -11.44 -11.11 -19.53
C VAL A 56 -10.79 -11.80 -18.31
N PHE A 57 -11.58 -12.25 -17.33
CA PHE A 57 -11.05 -12.86 -16.10
C PHE A 57 -11.01 -14.39 -16.10
N ALA A 58 -11.72 -15.08 -17.01
CA ALA A 58 -11.96 -16.53 -16.92
C ALA A 58 -10.67 -17.38 -16.76
N ASP A 59 -9.60 -17.02 -17.47
CA ASP A 59 -8.29 -17.69 -17.42
C ASP A 59 -7.22 -16.93 -16.60
N SER A 60 -7.63 -15.96 -15.77
CA SER A 60 -6.70 -15.12 -14.99
C SER A 60 -6.03 -15.86 -13.82
N ILE A 61 -4.77 -15.50 -13.56
CA ILE A 61 -4.01 -15.99 -12.41
C ILE A 61 -4.15 -15.00 -11.25
N CYS A 62 -4.74 -15.43 -10.14
CA CYS A 62 -4.97 -14.57 -8.98
C CYS A 62 -3.73 -14.47 -8.08
N ALA A 63 -3.34 -13.23 -7.75
CA ALA A 63 -2.34 -12.93 -6.74
C ALA A 63 -3.02 -12.55 -5.41
N VAL A 64 -2.75 -13.30 -4.35
CA VAL A 64 -3.17 -13.00 -2.98
C VAL A 64 -2.08 -12.22 -2.27
N LYS A 65 -2.39 -11.03 -1.76
CA LYS A 65 -1.47 -10.15 -1.04
C LYS A 65 -1.93 -9.97 0.40
N TYR A 66 -1.06 -10.21 1.38
CA TYR A 66 -1.34 -9.76 2.74
C TYR A 66 -1.03 -8.26 2.87
N SER A 67 -2.07 -7.45 3.11
CA SER A 67 -1.95 -5.99 3.21
C SER A 67 -1.99 -5.47 4.66
N SER A 68 -1.31 -4.36 4.90
CA SER A 68 -1.45 -3.51 6.09
C SER A 68 -2.41 -2.33 5.87
N ASN A 69 -2.78 -2.05 4.62
CA ASN A 69 -3.78 -1.05 4.22
C ASN A 69 -4.62 -1.63 3.07
N PRO A 70 -5.57 -2.54 3.38
CA PRO A 70 -6.35 -3.23 2.36
C PRO A 70 -7.15 -2.28 1.47
N PHE A 71 -7.63 -1.15 2.01
CA PHE A 71 -8.40 -0.16 1.25
C PHE A 71 -7.60 0.41 0.07
N SER A 72 -6.38 0.92 0.31
CA SER A 72 -5.57 1.47 -0.80
C SER A 72 -5.17 0.37 -1.77
N ASP A 73 -4.71 -0.78 -1.27
CA ASP A 73 -4.27 -1.88 -2.13
C ASP A 73 -5.40 -2.40 -3.04
N ILE A 74 -6.62 -2.54 -2.51
CA ILE A 74 -7.79 -3.00 -3.28
C ILE A 74 -8.23 -1.91 -4.26
N ARG A 75 -8.35 -0.65 -3.84
CA ARG A 75 -8.71 0.47 -4.73
C ARG A 75 -7.72 0.60 -5.89
N ASP A 76 -6.42 0.59 -5.58
CA ASP A 76 -5.36 0.75 -6.58
C ASP A 76 -5.36 -0.44 -7.55
N SER A 77 -5.59 -1.67 -7.07
CA SER A 77 -5.74 -2.84 -7.94
C SER A 77 -7.02 -2.82 -8.80
N ILE A 78 -8.18 -2.37 -8.29
CA ILE A 78 -9.40 -2.19 -9.10
C ILE A 78 -9.12 -1.17 -10.23
N GLN A 79 -8.47 -0.06 -9.90
CA GLN A 79 -8.09 0.96 -10.89
C GLN A 79 -7.13 0.42 -11.95
N GLU A 80 -6.14 -0.40 -11.57
CA GLU A 80 -5.23 -1.05 -12.53
C GLU A 80 -5.97 -2.00 -13.49
N MET A 81 -6.99 -2.73 -13.02
CA MET A 81 -7.79 -3.63 -13.86
C MET A 81 -8.65 -2.83 -14.88
N ILE A 82 -9.19 -1.68 -14.48
CA ILE A 82 -9.91 -0.75 -15.37
C ILE A 82 -8.97 -0.19 -16.44
N GLN A 83 -7.81 0.30 -16.04
CA GLN A 83 -6.88 0.98 -16.95
C GLN A 83 -6.14 0.03 -17.90
N ASN A 84 -5.78 -1.18 -17.44
CA ASN A 84 -4.82 -2.04 -18.15
C ASN A 84 -5.37 -3.40 -18.59
N VAL A 85 -6.42 -3.93 -17.96
CA VAL A 85 -6.99 -5.26 -18.27
C VAL A 85 -8.29 -5.16 -19.09
N GLY A 86 -8.81 -3.94 -19.28
CA GLY A 86 -9.89 -3.67 -20.23
C GLY A 86 -11.29 -3.83 -19.66
N VAL A 87 -11.50 -3.46 -18.39
CA VAL A 87 -12.86 -3.28 -17.86
C VAL A 87 -13.43 -1.98 -18.40
N GLN A 88 -14.35 -2.10 -19.36
CA GLN A 88 -14.89 -0.97 -20.14
C GLN A 88 -16.40 -0.77 -19.93
N ASN A 89 -17.11 -1.75 -19.37
CA ASN A 89 -18.55 -1.66 -19.14
C ASN A 89 -18.99 -2.20 -17.78
N TRP A 90 -20.24 -1.92 -17.41
CA TRP A 90 -20.80 -2.31 -16.12
C TRP A 90 -20.74 -3.82 -15.84
N LYS A 91 -20.91 -4.66 -16.87
CA LYS A 91 -20.91 -6.11 -16.70
C LYS A 91 -19.51 -6.64 -16.35
N GLU A 92 -18.47 -6.12 -16.98
CA GLU A 92 -17.08 -6.44 -16.62
C GLU A 92 -16.72 -5.88 -15.23
N MET A 93 -17.29 -4.74 -14.83
CA MET A 93 -17.09 -4.16 -13.51
C MET A 93 -17.77 -5.00 -12.42
N GLU A 94 -19.00 -5.47 -12.65
CA GLU A 94 -19.72 -6.39 -11.78
C GLU A 94 -18.96 -7.72 -11.62
N GLU A 95 -18.47 -8.28 -12.73
CA GLU A 95 -17.64 -9.48 -12.76
C GLU A 95 -16.30 -9.28 -12.00
N LEU A 96 -15.66 -8.10 -12.13
CA LEU A 96 -14.45 -7.75 -11.38
C LEU A 96 -14.73 -7.72 -9.87
N ILE A 97 -15.79 -7.05 -9.43
CA ILE A 97 -16.14 -6.95 -8.01
C ILE A 97 -16.56 -8.32 -7.46
N TYR A 98 -17.28 -9.14 -8.24
CA TYR A 98 -17.55 -10.54 -7.89
C TYR A 98 -16.26 -11.31 -7.61
N CYS A 99 -15.24 -11.18 -8.48
CA CYS A 99 -13.92 -11.78 -8.27
C CYS A 99 -13.28 -11.33 -6.94
N TYR A 100 -13.33 -10.05 -6.58
CA TYR A 100 -12.80 -9.60 -5.28
C TYR A 100 -13.58 -10.19 -4.10
N ILE A 101 -14.91 -10.26 -4.17
CA ILE A 101 -15.76 -10.79 -3.10
C ILE A 101 -15.52 -12.28 -2.86
N VAL A 102 -15.42 -13.12 -3.91
CA VAL A 102 -15.19 -14.56 -3.76
C VAL A 102 -13.76 -14.94 -3.36
N LEU A 103 -12.78 -14.08 -3.66
CA LEU A 103 -11.37 -14.32 -3.33
C LEU A 103 -10.96 -13.79 -1.94
N ASN A 104 -11.82 -13.05 -1.26
CA ASN A 104 -11.54 -12.47 0.06
C ASN A 104 -12.58 -12.90 1.09
N SER A 105 -12.19 -12.91 2.37
CA SER A 105 -13.10 -13.23 3.47
C SER A 105 -14.10 -12.10 3.74
N SER A 106 -15.21 -12.42 4.40
CA SER A 106 -16.34 -11.52 4.67
C SER A 106 -15.95 -10.22 5.37
N GLU A 107 -14.90 -10.23 6.19
CA GLU A 107 -14.40 -9.07 6.92
C GLU A 107 -13.81 -8.00 5.99
N VAL A 108 -13.41 -8.39 4.77
CA VAL A 108 -12.83 -7.50 3.75
C VAL A 108 -13.90 -6.95 2.80
N HIS A 109 -15.09 -7.55 2.74
CA HIS A 109 -16.13 -7.19 1.76
C HIS A 109 -16.54 -5.71 1.83
N LYS A 110 -16.66 -5.15 3.04
CA LYS A 110 -16.97 -3.71 3.18
C LYS A 110 -15.84 -2.81 2.66
N VAL A 111 -14.59 -3.24 2.81
CA VAL A 111 -13.42 -2.52 2.28
C VAL A 111 -13.39 -2.56 0.75
N ILE A 112 -13.82 -3.66 0.14
CA ILE A 112 -13.98 -3.79 -1.32
C ILE A 112 -15.06 -2.83 -1.83
N GLU A 113 -16.22 -2.80 -1.17
CA GLU A 113 -17.32 -1.88 -1.49
C GLU A 113 -16.86 -0.42 -1.41
N ASP A 114 -16.27 -0.01 -0.29
CA ASP A 114 -15.82 1.37 -0.07
C ASP A 114 -14.72 1.78 -1.07
N ALA A 115 -13.79 0.86 -1.40
CA ALA A 115 -12.76 1.08 -2.41
C ALA A 115 -13.36 1.26 -3.81
N PHE A 116 -14.31 0.42 -4.20
CA PHE A 116 -15.04 0.53 -5.46
C PHE A 116 -15.83 1.84 -5.56
N VAL A 117 -16.62 2.18 -4.53
CA VAL A 117 -17.41 3.42 -4.47
C VAL A 117 -16.51 4.65 -4.60
N SER A 118 -15.32 4.63 -3.98
CA SER A 118 -14.35 5.74 -4.10
C SER A 118 -13.83 6.00 -5.51
N LEU A 119 -13.98 5.06 -6.45
CA LEU A 119 -13.57 5.20 -7.85
C LEU A 119 -14.69 5.64 -8.81
N VAL A 120 -15.96 5.49 -8.40
CA VAL A 120 -17.13 5.74 -9.27
C VAL A 120 -17.88 7.04 -8.94
N HIS A 121 -17.35 7.86 -8.03
CA HIS A 121 -17.89 9.20 -7.75
C HIS A 121 -17.54 10.20 -8.87
N PHE A 122 -18.54 10.50 -9.70
CA PHE A 122 -18.60 11.64 -10.62
C PHE A 122 -19.91 12.42 -10.39
#